data_AF-A0A9Q1FY44-F1
#
_entry.id   AF-A0A9Q1FY44-F1
#
_cell.length_a   1.000
_cell.length_b   1.000
_cell.length_c   1.000
_cell.angle_alpha   90.00
_cell.angle_beta   90.00
_cell.angle_gamma   90.00
#
_symmetry.space_group_name_H-M   'P 1'
#
loop_
_entity.id
_entity.type
_entity.pdbx_description
1 polymer ?
#
loop_
_entity_poly.entity_id
_entity_poly.type
_entity_poly.pdbx_seq_one_letter_code
_entity_poly.pdbx_strand_id
1 'polypeptide(L)'
;MVQWYGKTLEVWVEAGLERNETLLNLAEDFFDALMVVHEANNDGRYQVTESFLHPVGLLAADSRVQIMIQKEAIRKLNLILDKIPPELKKQRKILLSAEVSVVMNKLASRILEGGDYDLQIGLMEALCRMTKRGQRQEFADRWFTMEFVSSTFCRIQDSEFETDCRKFLNLVNGMQGDGRRVYSYPCLEVFLGKHELLIPMDEKLEDFWIDFNLGSQSISFYFSLSKEDTQEGQWDTICIPENEVHSYTVEGKHTFFSCTIDHRM
;
A
#
# COMPACT_ATOMS: atom_id res chain seq x y z
N MET A 1 -14.69 -15.06 -14.62
CA MET A 1 -14.07 -14.00 -13.79
C MET A 1 -13.83 -12.70 -14.55
N VAL A 2 -13.14 -12.69 -15.71
CA VAL A 2 -12.87 -11.45 -16.49
C VAL A 2 -14.15 -10.65 -16.82
N GLN A 3 -15.20 -11.31 -17.29
CA GLN A 3 -16.48 -10.65 -17.57
C GLN A 3 -17.15 -10.06 -16.32
N TRP A 4 -16.99 -10.70 -15.16
CA TRP A 4 -17.52 -10.18 -13.90
C TRP A 4 -16.72 -8.96 -13.46
N TYR A 5 -15.40 -9.01 -13.58
CA TYR A 5 -14.52 -7.89 -13.28
C TYR A 5 -14.89 -6.62 -14.06
N GLY A 6 -15.19 -6.75 -15.37
CA GLY A 6 -15.60 -5.60 -16.17
C GLY A 6 -16.84 -4.90 -15.60
N LYS A 7 -17.84 -5.69 -15.17
CA LYS A 7 -19.06 -5.16 -14.56
C LYS A 7 -18.82 -4.60 -13.15
N THR A 8 -18.00 -5.26 -12.33
CA THR A 8 -17.71 -4.76 -10.97
C THR A 8 -16.90 -3.47 -11.03
N LEU A 9 -15.98 -3.35 -12.00
CA LEU A 9 -15.22 -2.12 -12.23
C LEU A 9 -16.13 -0.93 -12.56
N GLU A 10 -17.12 -1.12 -13.44
CA GLU A 10 -18.11 -0.08 -13.75
C GLU A 10 -18.84 0.38 -12.48
N VAL A 11 -19.32 -0.57 -11.68
CA VAL A 11 -20.01 -0.27 -10.41
C VAL A 11 -19.11 0.47 -9.42
N TRP A 12 -17.85 0.06 -9.26
CA TRP A 12 -16.91 0.75 -8.34
C TRP A 12 -16.56 2.15 -8.81
N VAL A 13 -16.41 2.38 -10.11
CA VAL A 13 -16.14 3.72 -10.68
C VAL A 13 -17.38 4.61 -10.56
N GLU A 14 -18.57 4.08 -10.82
CA GLU A 14 -19.83 4.83 -10.69
C GLU A 14 -20.15 5.23 -9.24
N ALA A 15 -19.85 4.35 -8.28
CA ALA A 15 -19.99 4.64 -6.86
C ALA A 15 -19.02 5.73 -6.36
N GLY A 16 -17.92 5.95 -7.08
CA GLY A 16 -16.95 6.99 -6.79
C GLY A 16 -16.14 6.74 -5.52
N LEU A 17 -15.97 7.80 -4.72
CA LEU A 17 -15.06 7.82 -3.56
C LEU A 17 -15.75 7.61 -2.22
N GLU A 18 -17.09 7.55 -2.21
CA GLU A 18 -17.84 7.34 -0.98
C GLU A 18 -17.64 5.91 -0.47
N ARG A 19 -17.46 5.80 0.86
CA ARG A 19 -17.33 4.49 1.51
C ARG A 19 -18.67 3.75 1.45
N ASN A 20 -18.64 2.52 0.94
CA ASN A 20 -19.82 1.65 0.85
C ASN A 20 -19.43 0.20 1.18
N GLU A 21 -19.87 -0.30 2.34
CA GLU A 21 -19.49 -1.63 2.85
C GLU A 21 -19.88 -2.76 1.90
N THR A 22 -21.00 -2.65 1.17
CA THR A 22 -21.38 -3.69 0.21
C THR A 22 -20.42 -3.74 -0.97
N LEU A 23 -19.90 -2.60 -1.41
CA LEU A 23 -18.92 -2.54 -2.50
C LEU A 23 -17.53 -2.96 -2.05
N LEU A 24 -17.18 -2.69 -0.79
CA LEU A 24 -15.94 -3.19 -0.17
C LEU A 24 -15.96 -4.71 -0.07
N ASN A 25 -17.04 -5.29 0.49
CA ASN A 25 -17.22 -6.74 0.57
C ASN A 25 -17.22 -7.38 -0.82
N LEU A 26 -17.85 -6.74 -1.82
CA LEU A 26 -17.81 -7.23 -3.20
C LEU A 26 -16.37 -7.27 -3.76
N ALA A 27 -15.53 -6.29 -3.44
CA ALA A 27 -14.12 -6.29 -3.84
C ALA A 27 -13.36 -7.44 -3.17
N GLU A 28 -13.50 -7.58 -1.86
CA GLU A 28 -12.90 -8.67 -1.08
C GLU A 28 -13.33 -10.04 -1.61
N ASP A 29 -14.63 -10.31 -1.72
CA ASP A 29 -15.18 -11.56 -2.21
C ASP A 29 -14.70 -11.88 -3.64
N PHE A 30 -14.68 -10.88 -4.52
CA PHE A 30 -14.22 -11.06 -5.90
C PHE A 30 -12.74 -11.44 -5.92
N PHE A 31 -11.91 -10.73 -5.16
CA PHE A 31 -10.47 -10.95 -5.15
C PHE A 31 -10.09 -12.24 -4.43
N ASP A 32 -10.80 -12.62 -3.37
CA ASP A 32 -10.57 -13.88 -2.68
C ASP A 32 -10.91 -15.07 -3.59
N ALA A 33 -12.04 -15.01 -4.31
CA ALA A 33 -12.35 -15.99 -5.33
C ALA A 33 -11.28 -16.05 -6.44
N LEU A 34 -10.74 -14.89 -6.84
CA LEU A 34 -9.68 -14.82 -7.85
C LEU A 34 -8.40 -15.49 -7.36
N MET A 35 -8.04 -15.27 -6.09
CA MET A 35 -6.85 -15.85 -5.48
C MET A 35 -6.99 -17.35 -5.26
N VAL A 36 -8.18 -17.85 -4.91
CA VAL A 36 -8.45 -19.30 -4.86
C VAL A 36 -8.11 -19.96 -6.20
N VAL A 37 -8.50 -19.35 -7.33
CA VAL A 37 -8.15 -19.88 -8.67
C VAL A 37 -6.64 -19.77 -8.93
N HIS A 38 -6.03 -18.63 -8.61
CA HIS A 38 -4.58 -18.39 -8.79
C HIS A 38 -3.72 -19.40 -8.02
N GLU A 39 -4.17 -19.81 -6.83
CA GLU A 39 -3.41 -20.68 -5.93
C GLU A 39 -3.74 -22.16 -6.09
N ALA A 40 -4.85 -22.51 -6.74
CA ALA A 40 -5.29 -23.89 -6.90
C ALA A 40 -4.28 -24.77 -7.68
N ASN A 41 -3.69 -24.26 -8.77
CA ASN A 41 -2.71 -24.98 -9.60
C ASN A 41 -1.94 -24.03 -10.54
N ASN A 42 -1.00 -24.59 -11.30
CA ASN A 42 -0.15 -23.81 -12.22
C ASN A 42 -0.94 -23.17 -13.38
N ASP A 43 -1.97 -23.84 -13.91
CA ASP A 43 -2.78 -23.31 -15.01
C ASP A 43 -3.65 -22.13 -14.55
N GLY A 44 -4.25 -22.26 -13.36
CA GLY A 44 -4.99 -21.19 -12.70
C GLY A 44 -4.10 -19.99 -12.41
N ARG A 45 -2.90 -20.22 -11.87
CA ARG A 45 -1.88 -19.18 -11.67
C ARG A 45 -1.55 -18.47 -12.98
N TYR A 46 -1.26 -19.24 -14.04
CA TYR A 46 -0.95 -18.71 -15.36
C TYR A 46 -2.08 -17.83 -15.90
N GLN A 47 -3.30 -18.34 -15.94
CA GLN A 47 -4.44 -17.61 -16.51
C GLN A 47 -4.78 -16.36 -15.71
N VAL A 48 -4.71 -16.42 -14.37
CA VAL A 48 -4.93 -15.25 -13.52
C VAL A 48 -3.84 -14.22 -13.73
N THR A 49 -2.55 -14.60 -13.67
CA THR A 49 -1.46 -13.65 -13.90
C THR A 49 -1.57 -13.00 -15.29
N GLU A 50 -1.82 -13.78 -16.33
CA GLU A 50 -1.96 -13.28 -17.71
C GLU A 50 -3.15 -12.31 -17.86
N SER A 51 -4.30 -12.65 -17.28
CA SER A 51 -5.55 -11.92 -17.50
C SER A 51 -5.74 -10.74 -16.54
N PHE A 52 -5.19 -10.79 -15.33
CA PHE A 52 -5.51 -9.86 -14.24
C PHE A 52 -4.36 -8.97 -13.79
N LEU A 53 -3.09 -9.26 -14.13
CA LEU A 53 -1.97 -8.40 -13.74
C LEU A 53 -2.18 -6.95 -14.18
N HIS A 54 -2.60 -6.74 -15.44
CA HIS A 54 -2.84 -5.39 -15.96
C HIS A 54 -4.12 -4.75 -15.39
N PRO A 55 -5.32 -5.37 -15.47
CA PRO A 55 -6.54 -4.76 -14.94
C PRO A 55 -6.48 -4.44 -13.45
N VAL A 56 -5.96 -5.36 -12.63
CA VAL A 56 -5.85 -5.14 -11.17
C VAL A 56 -4.87 -4.02 -10.87
N GLY A 57 -3.76 -3.93 -11.62
CA GLY A 57 -2.82 -2.81 -11.50
C GLY A 57 -3.43 -1.45 -11.87
N LEU A 58 -4.31 -1.40 -12.88
CA LEU A 58 -5.03 -0.17 -13.20
C LEU A 58 -6.02 0.22 -12.10
N LEU A 59 -6.76 -0.75 -11.55
CA LEU A 59 -7.71 -0.50 -10.46
C LEU A 59 -7.01 0.01 -9.20
N ALA A 60 -5.87 -0.58 -8.83
CA ALA A 60 -5.04 -0.13 -7.72
C ALA A 60 -4.56 1.33 -7.85
N ALA A 61 -4.48 1.85 -9.08
CA ALA A 61 -4.06 3.22 -9.37
C ALA A 61 -5.22 4.17 -9.70
N ASP A 62 -6.47 3.70 -9.72
CA ASP A 62 -7.60 4.50 -10.22
C ASP A 62 -8.11 5.47 -9.15
N SER A 63 -7.72 6.74 -9.28
CA SER A 63 -8.16 7.83 -8.40
C SER A 63 -9.67 8.06 -8.33
N ARG A 64 -10.48 7.46 -9.21
CA ARG A 64 -11.95 7.56 -9.21
C ARG A 64 -12.62 6.53 -8.31
N VAL A 65 -11.89 5.49 -7.93
CA VAL A 65 -12.40 4.38 -7.13
C VAL A 65 -12.08 4.63 -5.65
N GLN A 66 -12.96 4.20 -4.75
CA GLN A 66 -12.74 4.29 -3.32
C GLN A 66 -11.42 3.63 -2.89
N ILE A 67 -10.68 4.28 -1.98
CA ILE A 67 -9.28 3.94 -1.67
C ILE A 67 -9.07 2.57 -1.01
N MET A 68 -10.03 2.05 -0.24
CA MET A 68 -9.99 0.70 0.34
C MET A 68 -10.08 -0.37 -0.74
N ILE A 69 -10.85 -0.14 -1.82
CA ILE A 69 -10.87 -1.03 -2.99
C ILE A 69 -9.51 -0.99 -3.70
N GLN A 70 -8.88 0.19 -3.78
CA GLN A 70 -7.51 0.30 -4.32
C GLN A 70 -6.50 -0.47 -3.44
N LYS A 71 -6.61 -0.38 -2.10
CA LYS A 71 -5.79 -1.13 -1.14
C LYS A 71 -5.94 -2.65 -1.32
N GLU A 72 -7.17 -3.10 -1.50
CA GLU A 72 -7.44 -4.51 -1.73
C GLU A 72 -6.86 -4.97 -3.08
N ALA A 73 -7.07 -4.19 -4.14
CA ALA A 73 -6.50 -4.48 -5.46
C ALA A 73 -4.96 -4.51 -5.44
N ILE A 74 -4.29 -3.57 -4.77
CA ILE A 74 -2.81 -3.54 -4.75
C ILE A 74 -2.23 -4.70 -3.95
N ARG A 75 -2.87 -5.08 -2.83
CA ARG A 75 -2.46 -6.26 -2.05
C ARG A 75 -2.49 -7.51 -2.92
N LYS A 76 -3.58 -7.70 -3.66
CA LYS A 76 -3.79 -8.86 -4.53
C LYS A 76 -2.87 -8.81 -5.77
N LEU A 77 -2.57 -7.61 -6.29
CA LEU A 77 -1.55 -7.43 -7.33
C LEU A 77 -0.18 -7.89 -6.84
N ASN A 78 0.25 -7.50 -5.64
CA ASN A 78 1.56 -7.91 -5.10
C ASN A 78 1.67 -9.44 -4.93
N LEU A 79 0.58 -10.12 -4.53
CA LEU A 79 0.53 -11.59 -4.51
C LEU A 79 0.68 -12.22 -5.90
N ILE A 80 0.06 -11.63 -6.93
CA ILE A 80 0.20 -12.07 -8.33
C ILE A 80 1.65 -11.83 -8.81
N LEU A 81 2.22 -10.67 -8.51
CA LEU A 81 3.59 -10.30 -8.90
C LEU A 81 4.65 -11.16 -8.21
N ASP A 82 4.42 -11.56 -6.97
CA ASP A 82 5.30 -12.46 -6.21
C ASP A 82 5.42 -13.84 -6.86
N LYS A 83 4.30 -14.35 -7.40
CA LYS A 83 4.19 -15.73 -7.90
C LYS A 83 4.10 -15.83 -9.42
N ILE A 84 4.60 -14.85 -10.19
CA ILE A 84 4.54 -14.89 -11.67
C ILE A 84 5.15 -16.19 -12.21
N PRO A 85 4.39 -16.97 -13.02
CA PRO A 85 4.90 -18.18 -13.66
C PRO A 85 6.18 -17.94 -14.49
N PRO A 86 7.20 -18.82 -14.38
CA PRO A 86 8.45 -18.68 -15.11
C PRO A 86 8.28 -18.53 -16.62
N GLU A 87 7.26 -19.17 -17.20
CA GLU A 87 6.92 -19.13 -18.62
C GLU A 87 6.52 -17.71 -19.05
N LEU A 88 5.64 -17.05 -18.28
CA LEU A 88 5.23 -15.66 -18.51
C LEU A 88 6.39 -14.69 -18.32
N LYS A 89 7.25 -14.93 -17.32
CA LYS A 89 8.40 -14.08 -17.01
C LYS A 89 9.52 -14.19 -18.06
N LYS A 90 9.87 -15.41 -18.49
CA LYS A 90 11.03 -15.67 -19.37
C LYS A 90 10.69 -15.62 -20.85
N GLN A 91 9.59 -16.25 -21.26
CA GLN A 91 9.25 -16.39 -22.68
C GLN A 91 8.47 -15.18 -23.19
N ARG A 92 7.42 -14.80 -22.46
CA ARG A 92 6.57 -13.67 -22.84
C ARG A 92 7.07 -12.31 -22.37
N LYS A 93 8.01 -12.31 -21.40
CA LYS A 93 8.54 -11.09 -20.78
C LYS A 93 7.39 -10.15 -20.40
N ILE A 94 6.35 -10.68 -19.74
CA ILE A 94 5.08 -9.97 -19.50
C ILE A 94 5.27 -8.58 -18.87
N LEU A 95 6.29 -8.42 -18.02
CA LEU A 95 6.65 -7.17 -17.36
C LEU A 95 7.26 -6.10 -18.28
N LEU A 96 7.66 -6.47 -19.51
CA LEU A 96 8.17 -5.55 -20.54
C LEU A 96 7.09 -5.16 -21.56
N SER A 97 5.84 -5.60 -21.36
CA SER A 97 4.74 -5.25 -22.25
C SER A 97 4.36 -3.76 -22.13
N ALA A 98 3.74 -3.21 -23.18
CA ALA A 98 3.30 -1.82 -23.19
C ALA A 98 2.21 -1.59 -22.13
N GLU A 99 1.32 -2.57 -21.96
CA GLU A 99 0.26 -2.61 -20.96
C GLU A 99 0.83 -2.48 -19.54
N VAL A 100 1.85 -3.28 -19.20
CA VAL A 100 2.49 -3.19 -17.87
C VAL A 100 3.24 -1.87 -17.69
N SER A 101 3.84 -1.31 -18.76
CA SER A 101 4.45 0.01 -18.68
C SER A 101 3.42 1.10 -18.33
N VAL A 102 2.21 1.04 -18.89
CA VAL A 102 1.11 1.94 -18.52
C VAL A 102 0.75 1.80 -17.05
N VAL A 103 0.61 0.56 -16.56
CA VAL A 103 0.34 0.28 -15.15
C VAL A 103 1.42 0.88 -14.25
N MET A 104 2.70 0.63 -14.53
CA MET A 104 3.79 1.17 -13.72
C MET A 104 3.75 2.71 -13.65
N ASN A 105 3.51 3.40 -14.77
CA ASN A 105 3.39 4.86 -14.75
C ASN A 105 2.19 5.33 -13.90
N LYS A 106 1.07 4.61 -13.96
CA LYS A 106 -0.12 4.91 -13.15
C LYS A 106 0.12 4.69 -11.66
N LEU A 107 0.76 3.59 -11.27
CA LEU A 107 1.11 3.32 -9.87
C LEU A 107 2.10 4.38 -9.34
N ALA A 108 3.12 4.73 -10.13
CA ALA A 108 4.08 5.78 -9.78
C ALA A 108 3.41 7.13 -9.53
N SER A 109 2.55 7.57 -10.45
CA SER A 109 1.74 8.78 -10.27
C SER A 109 0.88 8.70 -9.01
N ARG A 110 0.29 7.52 -8.75
CA ARG A 110 -0.61 7.31 -7.63
C ARG A 110 0.10 7.35 -6.28
N ILE A 111 1.38 7.00 -6.19
CA ILE A 111 2.16 7.08 -4.94
C ILE A 111 2.16 8.52 -4.39
N LEU A 112 2.40 9.51 -5.24
CA LEU A 112 2.49 10.92 -4.82
C LEU A 112 1.13 11.49 -4.40
N GLU A 113 0.07 11.10 -5.12
CA GLU A 113 -1.31 11.53 -4.86
C GLU A 113 -2.00 10.68 -3.77
N GLY A 114 -1.36 9.59 -3.36
CA GLY A 114 -1.86 8.63 -2.38
C GLY A 114 -2.11 9.33 -1.06
N GLY A 115 -3.29 9.12 -0.49
CA GLY A 115 -3.67 9.65 0.82
C GLY A 115 -3.77 8.58 1.90
N ASP A 116 -3.10 7.45 1.69
CA ASP A 116 -3.03 6.34 2.64
C ASP A 116 -1.65 5.70 2.54
N TYR A 117 -0.98 5.58 3.67
CA TYR A 117 0.39 5.09 3.76
C TYR A 117 0.53 3.63 3.32
N ASP A 118 -0.39 2.75 3.74
CA ASP A 118 -0.34 1.33 3.34
C ASP A 118 -0.56 1.17 1.83
N LEU A 119 -1.45 1.99 1.24
CA LEU A 119 -1.60 2.05 -0.22
C LEU A 119 -0.29 2.47 -0.88
N GLN A 120 0.36 3.53 -0.38
CA GLN A 120 1.65 3.99 -0.91
C GLN A 120 2.73 2.90 -0.84
N ILE A 121 2.82 2.15 0.27
CA ILE A 121 3.71 0.99 0.38
C ILE A 121 3.36 -0.06 -0.68
N GLY A 122 2.10 -0.46 -0.80
CA GLY A 122 1.70 -1.50 -1.74
C GLY A 122 2.04 -1.12 -3.19
N LEU A 123 1.85 0.14 -3.55
CA LEU A 123 2.20 0.67 -4.87
C LEU A 123 3.72 0.64 -5.10
N MET A 124 4.50 1.03 -4.10
CA MET A 124 5.97 0.98 -4.12
C MET A 124 6.48 -0.46 -4.28
N GLU A 125 5.90 -1.39 -3.52
CA GLU A 125 6.24 -2.81 -3.58
C GLU A 125 5.96 -3.36 -4.99
N ALA A 126 4.81 -3.02 -5.57
CA ALA A 126 4.46 -3.43 -6.92
C ALA A 126 5.46 -2.92 -7.96
N LEU A 127 5.87 -1.64 -7.89
CA LEU A 127 6.91 -1.09 -8.77
C LEU A 127 8.26 -1.81 -8.58
N CYS A 128 8.65 -2.09 -7.34
CA CYS A 128 9.88 -2.82 -7.03
C CYS A 128 9.84 -4.28 -7.49
N ARG A 129 8.68 -4.94 -7.51
CA ARG A 129 8.50 -6.31 -8.05
C ARG A 129 8.49 -6.35 -9.57
N MET A 130 7.97 -5.31 -10.22
CA MET A 130 7.92 -5.20 -11.68
C MET A 130 9.24 -4.74 -12.30
N THR A 131 10.11 -4.09 -11.53
CA THR A 131 11.42 -3.61 -11.99
C THR A 131 12.58 -4.27 -11.26
N LYS A 132 13.63 -4.64 -11.99
CA LYS A 132 14.89 -4.99 -11.33
C LYS A 132 15.56 -3.73 -10.79
N ARG A 133 16.26 -3.82 -9.66
CA ARG A 133 17.04 -2.71 -9.09
C ARG A 133 17.89 -1.96 -10.12
N GLY A 134 18.64 -2.69 -10.95
CA GLY A 134 19.49 -2.10 -12.00
C GLY A 134 18.73 -1.37 -13.12
N GLN A 135 17.43 -1.63 -13.29
CA GLN A 135 16.59 -0.99 -14.28
C GLN A 135 15.81 0.20 -13.71
N ARG A 136 15.74 0.37 -12.38
CA ARG A 136 14.93 1.44 -11.76
C ARG A 136 15.32 2.82 -12.27
N GLN A 137 16.60 3.07 -12.51
CA GLN A 137 17.07 4.35 -13.05
C GLN A 137 16.46 4.69 -14.41
N GLU A 138 16.19 3.68 -15.26
CA GLU A 138 15.58 3.90 -16.58
C GLU A 138 14.14 4.41 -16.49
N PHE A 139 13.47 4.14 -15.36
CA PHE A 139 12.07 4.50 -15.13
C PHE A 139 11.90 5.67 -14.16
N ALA A 140 12.80 5.82 -13.19
CA ALA A 140 12.65 6.74 -12.07
C ALA A 140 12.49 8.19 -12.54
N ASP A 141 13.23 8.62 -13.55
CA ASP A 141 13.15 9.99 -14.10
C ASP A 141 11.83 10.26 -14.84
N ARG A 142 11.14 9.21 -15.31
CA ARG A 142 9.80 9.31 -15.88
C ARG A 142 8.70 9.32 -14.82
N TRP A 143 8.96 8.66 -13.69
CA TRP A 143 8.01 8.52 -12.59
C TRP A 143 8.02 9.70 -11.64
N PHE A 144 9.21 10.25 -11.38
CA PHE A 144 9.43 11.31 -10.41
C PHE A 144 10.17 12.45 -11.11
N THR A 145 9.50 13.61 -11.23
CA THR A 145 10.05 14.78 -11.92
C THR A 145 11.27 15.38 -11.21
N MET A 146 11.36 15.23 -9.88
CA MET A 146 12.48 15.73 -9.10
C MET A 146 13.60 14.71 -9.06
N GLU A 147 14.79 15.07 -9.58
CA GLU A 147 15.99 14.21 -9.63
C GLU A 147 16.36 13.65 -8.25
N PHE A 148 16.21 14.46 -7.19
CA PHE A 148 16.47 14.00 -5.84
C PHE A 148 15.53 12.84 -5.43
N VAL A 149 14.24 12.91 -5.81
CA VAL A 149 13.28 11.83 -5.54
C VAL A 149 13.59 10.61 -6.40
N SER A 150 13.85 10.80 -7.70
CA SER A 150 14.18 9.67 -8.60
C SER A 150 15.43 8.93 -8.12
N SER A 151 16.48 9.66 -7.73
CA SER A 151 17.71 9.08 -7.19
C SER A 151 17.50 8.36 -5.86
N THR A 152 16.59 8.85 -5.00
CA THR A 152 16.26 8.21 -3.72
C THR A 152 15.46 6.92 -3.96
N PHE A 153 14.50 6.93 -4.89
CA PHE A 153 13.78 5.71 -5.30
C PHE A 153 14.75 4.62 -5.78
N CYS A 154 15.75 4.97 -6.58
CA CYS A 154 16.75 4.02 -7.08
C CYS A 154 17.64 3.42 -5.98
N ARG A 155 17.71 4.02 -4.79
CA ARG A 155 18.51 3.53 -3.66
C ARG A 155 17.81 2.46 -2.85
N ILE A 156 16.49 2.34 -2.94
CA ILE A 156 15.70 1.34 -2.22
C ILE A 156 16.25 -0.05 -2.51
N GLN A 157 16.61 -0.78 -1.46
CA GLN A 157 17.14 -2.12 -1.53
C GLN A 157 16.04 -3.15 -1.31
N ASP A 158 15.98 -4.16 -2.17
CA ASP A 158 14.92 -5.19 -2.09
C ASP A 158 15.00 -6.00 -0.80
N SER A 159 16.21 -6.17 -0.26
CA SER A 159 16.45 -6.84 1.03
C SER A 159 16.11 -5.99 2.26
N GLU A 160 15.91 -4.68 2.08
CA GLU A 160 15.65 -3.71 3.15
C GLU A 160 14.41 -2.88 2.80
N PHE A 161 13.50 -3.46 2.01
CA PHE A 161 12.43 -2.74 1.36
C PHE A 161 11.58 -1.97 2.37
N GLU A 162 11.20 -2.59 3.49
CA GLU A 162 10.33 -1.96 4.50
C GLU A 162 10.91 -0.63 5.03
N THR A 163 12.18 -0.63 5.45
CA THR A 163 12.81 0.55 6.05
C THR A 163 13.23 1.59 5.01
N ASP A 164 13.73 1.16 3.85
CA ASP A 164 14.05 2.07 2.74
C ASP A 164 12.78 2.72 2.15
N CYS A 165 11.70 1.96 2.02
CA CYS A 165 10.40 2.46 1.56
C CYS A 165 9.82 3.49 2.53
N ARG A 166 9.88 3.23 3.85
CA ARG A 166 9.50 4.22 4.88
C ARG A 166 10.26 5.54 4.73
N LYS A 167 11.59 5.48 4.57
CA LYS A 167 12.42 6.69 4.40
C LYS A 167 12.04 7.45 3.13
N PHE A 168 11.84 6.72 2.03
CA PHE A 168 11.39 7.31 0.76
C PHE A 168 10.01 7.97 0.89
N LEU A 169 9.03 7.29 1.48
CA LEU A 169 7.65 7.79 1.62
C LEU A 169 7.58 8.99 2.55
N ASN A 170 8.27 8.97 3.69
CA ASN A 170 8.37 10.13 4.58
C ASN A 170 8.99 11.33 3.87
N LEU A 171 10.03 11.11 3.05
CA LEU A 171 10.63 12.16 2.24
C LEU A 171 9.63 12.75 1.24
N VAL A 172 9.00 11.93 0.38
CA VAL A 172 8.11 12.45 -0.67
C VAL A 172 6.84 13.09 -0.11
N ASN A 173 6.27 12.54 0.97
CA ASN A 173 5.15 13.15 1.67
C ASN A 173 5.56 14.47 2.35
N GLY A 174 6.76 14.52 2.94
CA GLY A 174 7.31 15.74 3.53
C GLY A 174 7.52 16.86 2.50
N MET A 175 8.04 16.53 1.32
CA MET A 175 8.27 17.49 0.22
C MET A 175 6.99 18.14 -0.32
N GLN A 176 5.82 17.52 -0.11
CA GLN A 176 4.52 18.09 -0.51
C GLN A 176 4.03 19.20 0.43
N GLY A 177 4.70 19.44 1.57
CA GLY A 177 4.37 20.52 2.49
C GLY A 177 2.93 20.41 3.00
N ASP A 178 2.17 21.50 2.93
CA ASP A 178 0.76 21.53 3.36
C ASP A 178 -0.19 20.81 2.39
N GLY A 179 0.28 20.48 1.18
CA GLY A 179 -0.49 19.70 0.20
C GLY A 179 -0.43 18.19 0.41
N ARG A 180 0.39 17.71 1.36
CA ARG A 180 0.55 16.28 1.62
C ARG A 180 -0.76 15.66 2.11
N ARG A 181 -0.96 14.39 1.77
CA ARG A 181 -2.17 13.64 2.15
C ARG A 181 -1.91 12.51 3.16
N VAL A 182 -0.66 12.31 3.53
CA VAL A 182 -0.23 11.42 4.60
C VAL A 182 0.71 12.22 5.49
N TYR A 183 0.37 12.30 6.78
CA TYR A 183 1.22 12.91 7.80
C TYR A 183 1.77 11.83 8.71
N SER A 184 3.08 11.63 8.66
CA SER A 184 3.77 10.64 9.47
C SER A 184 4.48 11.34 10.63
N TYR A 185 4.15 10.98 11.86
CA TYR A 185 4.75 11.53 13.07
C TYR A 185 5.48 10.46 13.86
N PRO A 186 6.70 10.75 14.37
CA PRO A 186 7.34 9.86 15.32
C PRO A 186 6.59 9.93 16.65
N CYS A 187 6.25 8.78 17.20
CA CYS A 187 5.56 8.63 18.46
C CYS A 187 6.50 8.09 19.53
N LEU A 188 6.32 8.59 20.76
CA LEU A 188 7.10 8.12 21.90
C LEU A 188 6.56 6.79 22.41
N GLU A 189 5.25 6.69 22.59
CA GLU A 189 4.58 5.56 23.21
C GLU A 189 3.14 5.45 22.67
N VAL A 190 2.65 4.21 22.48
CA VAL A 190 1.28 3.93 22.06
C VAL A 190 0.65 2.94 23.05
N PHE A 191 -0.59 3.18 23.43
CA PHE A 191 -1.33 2.32 24.37
C PHE A 191 -2.69 1.90 23.81
N LEU A 192 -2.99 0.61 23.88
CA LEU A 192 -4.33 0.06 23.73
C LEU A 192 -4.93 -0.18 25.12
N GLY A 193 -5.74 0.78 25.57
CA GLY A 193 -6.23 0.81 26.95
C GLY A 193 -5.07 0.94 27.94
N LYS A 194 -4.74 -0.16 28.63
CA LYS A 194 -3.63 -0.23 29.60
C LYS A 194 -2.40 -0.97 29.06
N HIS A 195 -2.44 -1.45 27.82
CA HIS A 195 -1.41 -2.27 27.22
C HIS A 195 -0.56 -1.43 26.27
N GLU A 196 0.72 -1.29 26.56
CA GLU A 196 1.68 -0.62 25.67
C GLU A 196 1.91 -1.47 24.41
N LEU A 197 1.87 -0.82 23.25
CA LEU A 197 2.26 -1.41 21.97
C LEU A 197 3.68 -0.97 21.64
N LEU A 198 4.50 -1.90 21.16
CA LEU A 198 5.93 -1.64 20.95
C LEU A 198 6.23 -1.32 19.49
N ILE A 199 7.23 -0.47 19.28
CA ILE A 199 7.84 -0.26 17.97
C ILE A 199 8.28 -1.61 17.38
N PRO A 200 8.10 -1.85 16.06
CA PRO A 200 8.63 -3.04 15.42
C PRO A 200 10.14 -3.18 15.62
N MET A 201 10.61 -4.40 15.87
CA MET A 201 12.04 -4.67 16.05
C MET A 201 12.77 -4.69 14.71
N ASP A 202 13.24 -3.53 14.27
CA ASP A 202 14.12 -3.37 13.11
C ASP A 202 15.16 -2.27 13.41
N GLU A 203 16.45 -2.63 13.39
CA GLU A 203 17.55 -1.70 13.74
C GLU A 203 17.61 -0.46 12.81
N LYS A 204 17.00 -0.54 11.62
CA LYS A 204 16.99 0.55 10.63
C LYS A 204 15.73 1.40 10.71
N LEU A 205 14.76 1.01 11.53
CA LEU A 205 13.57 1.80 11.82
C LEU A 205 13.91 2.86 12.88
N GLU A 206 13.89 4.12 12.46
CA GLU A 206 14.38 5.25 13.28
C GLU A 206 13.41 5.63 14.41
N ASP A 207 12.10 5.51 14.17
CA ASP A 207 11.05 5.97 15.08
C ASP A 207 9.80 5.08 15.00
N PHE A 208 8.94 5.18 16.03
CA PHE A 208 7.61 4.57 16.00
C PHE A 208 6.65 5.48 15.21
N TRP A 209 6.52 5.22 13.91
CA TRP A 209 5.73 6.06 13.01
C TRP A 209 4.22 5.84 13.14
N ILE A 210 3.49 6.95 13.27
CA ILE A 210 2.02 7.00 13.20
C ILE A 210 1.62 7.80 11.96
N ASP A 211 0.84 7.18 11.09
CA ASP A 211 0.44 7.72 9.80
C ASP A 211 -1.02 8.20 9.84
N PHE A 212 -1.22 9.50 9.66
CA PHE A 212 -2.53 10.12 9.51
C PHE A 212 -2.85 10.21 8.01
N ASN A 213 -3.83 9.42 7.58
CA ASN A 213 -4.16 9.17 6.19
C ASN A 213 -5.40 9.97 5.78
N LEU A 214 -5.21 11.13 5.16
CA LEU A 214 -6.32 12.03 4.81
C LEU A 214 -7.17 11.48 3.65
N GLY A 215 -6.64 10.57 2.84
CA GLY A 215 -7.34 9.98 1.71
C GLY A 215 -8.27 8.83 2.09
N SER A 216 -7.89 8.02 3.07
CA SER A 216 -8.73 6.95 3.63
C SER A 216 -9.48 7.36 4.89
N GLN A 217 -9.21 8.56 5.41
CA GLN A 217 -9.75 9.06 6.68
C GLN A 217 -9.47 8.06 7.80
N SER A 218 -8.20 7.71 7.97
CA SER A 218 -7.75 6.75 8.97
C SER A 218 -6.44 7.15 9.63
N ILE A 219 -6.15 6.52 10.76
CA ILE A 219 -4.83 6.52 11.38
C ILE A 219 -4.30 5.09 11.31
N SER A 220 -3.08 4.88 10.82
CA SER A 220 -2.45 3.55 10.82
C SER A 220 -1.04 3.58 11.39
N PHE A 221 -0.61 2.46 11.93
CA PHE A 221 0.76 2.26 12.41
C PHE A 221 1.10 0.78 12.54
N TYR A 222 2.39 0.49 12.51
CA TYR A 222 2.95 -0.85 12.65
C TYR A 222 3.53 -1.05 14.04
N PHE A 223 3.34 -2.22 14.63
CA PHE A 223 3.78 -2.52 16.00
C PHE A 223 4.21 -3.98 16.16
N SER A 224 4.78 -4.31 17.32
CA SER A 224 5.03 -5.67 17.78
C SER A 224 4.38 -5.91 19.14
N LEU A 225 3.87 -7.13 19.36
CA LEU A 225 3.25 -7.57 20.61
C LEU A 225 4.26 -8.06 21.66
N SER A 226 5.46 -8.49 21.25
CA SER A 226 6.51 -8.92 22.19
C SER A 226 7.91 -8.70 21.62
N LYS A 227 8.91 -8.62 22.50
CA LYS A 227 10.32 -8.51 22.12
C LYS A 227 10.97 -9.86 21.78
N GLU A 228 10.28 -10.97 22.06
CA GLU A 228 10.89 -12.31 22.13
C GLU A 228 10.33 -13.31 21.10
N ASP A 229 9.12 -13.09 20.53
CA ASP A 229 8.41 -14.10 19.72
C ASP A 229 8.15 -13.72 18.25
N THR A 230 8.61 -12.56 17.75
CA THR A 230 8.48 -12.24 16.33
C THR A 230 9.60 -12.89 15.52
N GLN A 231 9.25 -13.71 14.53
CA GLN A 231 10.16 -14.00 13.41
C GLN A 231 10.65 -12.65 12.85
N GLU A 232 11.95 -12.53 12.56
CA GLU A 232 12.52 -11.30 11.97
C GLU A 232 11.66 -10.81 10.81
N GLY A 233 11.11 -9.60 10.92
CA GLY A 233 10.37 -8.94 9.85
C GLY A 233 8.84 -9.08 9.84
N GLN A 234 8.20 -9.75 10.82
CA GLN A 234 6.73 -9.75 10.89
C GLN A 234 6.22 -8.60 11.78
N TRP A 235 5.73 -7.53 11.15
CA TRP A 235 5.10 -6.39 11.82
C TRP A 235 3.59 -6.57 11.84
N ASP A 236 2.95 -6.32 12.99
CA ASP A 236 1.50 -6.19 13.06
C ASP A 236 1.08 -4.77 12.67
N THR A 237 -0.16 -4.60 12.20
CA THR A 237 -0.68 -3.29 11.77
C THR A 237 -2.02 -3.01 12.45
N ILE A 238 -2.18 -1.78 12.94
CA ILE A 238 -3.48 -1.23 13.33
C ILE A 238 -3.88 -0.19 12.29
N CYS A 239 -5.16 -0.17 11.94
CA CYS A 239 -5.80 0.87 11.15
C CYS A 239 -7.10 1.28 11.85
N ILE A 240 -7.22 2.56 12.18
CA ILE A 240 -8.38 3.15 12.87
C ILE A 240 -9.06 4.09 11.88
N PRO A 241 -10.14 3.65 11.20
CA PRO A 241 -10.88 4.50 10.28
C PRO A 241 -11.81 5.46 11.04
N GLU A 242 -12.13 6.61 10.45
CA GLU A 242 -12.95 7.67 11.07
C GLU A 242 -14.31 7.16 11.56
N ASN A 243 -14.93 6.22 10.83
CA ASN A 243 -16.23 5.67 11.19
C ASN A 243 -16.19 4.81 12.47
N GLU A 244 -15.01 4.37 12.92
CA GLU A 244 -14.82 3.67 14.19
C GLU A 244 -14.47 4.62 15.34
N VAL A 245 -14.26 5.91 15.08
CA VAL A 245 -13.95 6.91 16.12
C VAL A 245 -15.25 7.52 16.66
N HIS A 246 -15.45 7.42 17.98
CA HIS A 246 -16.54 8.09 18.70
C HIS A 246 -16.17 9.53 19.05
N SER A 247 -15.02 9.70 19.70
CA SER A 247 -14.46 10.97 20.12
C SER A 247 -12.94 10.89 20.17
N TYR A 248 -12.27 12.04 20.16
CA TYR A 248 -10.85 12.13 20.43
C TYR A 248 -10.53 13.38 21.24
N THR A 249 -9.43 13.34 21.96
CA THR A 249 -8.88 14.50 22.69
C THR A 249 -7.40 14.65 22.40
N VAL A 250 -6.95 15.88 22.20
CA VAL A 250 -5.53 16.22 22.05
C VAL A 250 -5.12 17.14 23.19
N GLU A 251 -4.19 16.68 24.02
CA GLU A 251 -3.65 17.43 25.14
C GLU A 251 -2.18 17.77 24.90
N GLY A 252 -1.84 19.06 25.01
CA GLY A 252 -0.44 19.50 25.01
C GLY A 252 0.09 19.59 26.44
N LYS A 253 1.15 18.83 26.76
CA LYS A 253 1.89 18.93 28.02
C LYS A 253 3.30 19.39 27.72
N HIS A 254 3.59 20.68 27.93
CA HIS A 254 4.90 21.34 27.75
C HIS A 254 5.73 20.90 26.51
N THR A 255 6.33 19.72 26.55
CA THR A 255 7.24 19.15 25.54
C THR A 255 6.64 18.00 24.70
N PHE A 256 5.43 17.52 25.01
CA PHE A 256 4.80 16.42 24.27
C PHE A 256 3.29 16.64 24.09
N PHE A 257 2.71 15.97 23.09
CA PHE A 257 1.28 15.91 22.84
C PHE A 257 0.78 14.49 23.10
N SER A 258 -0.42 14.38 23.66
CA SER A 258 -1.16 13.12 23.83
C SER A 258 -2.40 13.18 22.96
N CYS A 259 -2.62 12.16 22.14
CA CYS A 259 -3.86 11.95 21.39
C CYS A 259 -4.56 10.72 21.97
N THR A 260 -5.78 10.88 22.46
CA THR A 260 -6.61 9.78 22.96
C THR A 260 -7.80 9.62 22.03
N ILE A 261 -8.06 8.39 21.59
CA ILE A 261 -9.14 8.04 20.65
C ILE A 261 -10.07 7.08 21.36
N ASP A 262 -11.34 7.45 21.45
CA ASP A 262 -12.40 6.57 21.94
C ASP A 262 -13.07 5.88 20.76
N HIS A 263 -13.08 4.55 20.75
CA HIS A 263 -13.75 3.78 19.70
C HIS A 263 -15.27 3.77 19.89
N ARG A 264 -16.00 3.72 18.77
CA ARG A 264 -17.44 3.39 18.78
C ARG A 264 -17.58 1.93 19.19
N MET A 265 -18.31 1.69 20.28
CA MET A 265 -18.77 0.36 20.69
C MET A 265 -19.95 -0.11 19.86
#